data_AF-A0AAU2PR23-F1
#
_entry.id   AF-A0AAU2PR23-F1
#
_cell.length_a   1.000
_cell.length_b   1.000
_cell.length_c   1.000
_cell.angle_alpha   90.00
_cell.angle_beta   90.00
_cell.angle_gamma   90.00
#
_symmetry.space_group_name_H-M   'P 1'
#
loop_
_entity.id
_entity.type
_entity.pdbx_description
1 polymer ?
#
loop_
_entity_poly.entity_id
_entity_poly.type
_entity_poly.pdbx_seq_one_letter_code
_entity_poly.pdbx_strand_id
1 'polypeptide(L)'
;MNADADHESPSRDLSTWTIERLSLFAEYAQGQELEAVRAVAQSHACRADEPREARQQWAKLSLQANRRLHGDGLWDRARGAQQNFMLRMWMIDQFGPDDEDHDWSPEKLAADTVAALALTSAEARALADHWRDLEVAQIGELRRHKNLTAHLDRLVGHLQPSPVRDQLLAWTETRQYLP
;
A
#
# COMPACT_ATOMS: atom_id res chain seq x y z
N MET A 1 7.30 38.03 -36.14
CA MET A 1 6.67 36.69 -36.18
C MET A 1 7.36 35.84 -35.13
N ASN A 2 6.81 35.80 -33.92
CA ASN A 2 7.20 34.85 -32.88
C ASN A 2 6.26 33.66 -33.02
N ALA A 3 6.80 32.50 -33.37
CA ALA A 3 6.05 31.26 -33.34
C ALA A 3 6.03 30.76 -31.89
N ASP A 4 4.88 30.99 -31.29
CA ASP A 4 4.29 30.19 -30.24
C ASP A 4 4.35 28.70 -30.62
N ALA A 5 4.90 27.87 -29.74
CA ALA A 5 4.74 26.43 -29.79
C ALA A 5 4.88 25.90 -28.35
N ASP A 6 3.84 26.19 -27.56
CA ASP A 6 3.43 25.34 -26.46
C ASP A 6 3.40 23.88 -26.94
N HIS A 7 4.42 23.11 -26.56
CA HIS A 7 4.35 21.65 -26.55
C HIS A 7 3.78 21.20 -25.21
N GLU A 8 2.52 21.58 -24.93
CA GLU A 8 1.67 20.76 -24.08
C GLU A 8 1.37 19.48 -24.87
N SER A 9 2.16 18.44 -24.61
CA SER A 9 1.74 17.08 -24.96
C SER A 9 0.37 16.88 -24.31
N PRO A 10 -0.70 16.54 -25.06
CA PRO A 10 -2.01 16.33 -24.46
C PRO A 10 -1.84 15.30 -23.35
N SER A 11 -2.20 15.68 -22.13
CA SER A 11 -2.16 14.80 -20.96
C SER A 11 -2.86 13.50 -21.34
N ARG A 12 -2.09 12.43 -21.59
CA ARG A 12 -2.64 11.16 -22.03
C ARG A 12 -3.49 10.64 -20.88
N ASP A 13 -4.80 10.61 -21.07
CA ASP A 13 -5.70 10.04 -20.07
C ASP A 13 -5.52 8.52 -20.02
N LEU A 14 -4.62 8.10 -19.13
CA LEU A 14 -4.28 6.69 -18.90
C LEU A 14 -5.48 5.90 -18.37
N SER A 15 -6.50 6.56 -17.79
CA SER A 15 -7.66 5.87 -17.20
C SER A 15 -8.54 5.15 -18.22
N THR A 16 -8.44 5.55 -19.49
CA THR A 16 -9.17 4.96 -20.62
C THR A 16 -8.43 3.78 -21.27
N TRP A 17 -7.19 3.50 -20.84
CA TRP A 17 -6.37 2.48 -21.48
C TRP A 17 -6.75 1.08 -20.99
N THR A 18 -6.64 0.10 -21.88
CA THR A 18 -6.77 -1.31 -21.50
C THR A 18 -5.59 -1.74 -20.63
N ILE A 19 -5.76 -2.85 -19.91
CA ILE A 19 -4.72 -3.36 -19.02
C ILE A 19 -3.46 -3.76 -19.76
N GLU A 20 -3.57 -4.33 -20.97
CA GLU A 20 -2.42 -4.74 -21.79
C GLU A 20 -1.60 -3.52 -22.19
N ARG A 21 -2.29 -2.46 -22.64
CA ARG A 21 -1.64 -1.22 -23.06
C ARG A 21 -0.96 -0.53 -21.89
N LEU A 22 -1.63 -0.46 -20.73
CA LEU A 22 -1.05 0.16 -19.54
C LEU A 22 0.12 -0.66 -18.99
N SER A 23 0.04 -2.00 -19.05
CA SER A 23 1.12 -2.90 -18.64
C SER A 23 2.37 -2.72 -19.49
N LEU A 24 2.22 -2.70 -20.82
CA LEU A 24 3.33 -2.43 -21.75
C LEU A 24 3.97 -1.06 -21.51
N PHE A 25 3.16 -0.04 -21.27
CA PHE A 25 3.68 1.28 -20.92
C PHE A 25 4.43 1.27 -19.58
N ALA A 26 3.89 0.55 -18.59
CA ALA A 26 4.48 0.43 -17.27
C ALA A 26 5.91 -0.12 -17.32
N GLU A 27 6.23 -1.05 -18.24
CA GLU A 27 7.58 -1.62 -18.40
C GLU A 27 8.66 -0.54 -18.50
N TYR A 28 8.40 0.55 -19.22
CA TYR A 28 9.36 1.62 -19.47
C TYR A 28 9.14 2.86 -18.60
N ALA A 29 7.95 3.02 -18.01
CA ALA A 29 7.61 4.15 -17.17
C ALA A 29 8.48 4.26 -15.92
N GLN A 30 8.76 5.49 -15.50
CA GLN A 30 9.52 5.80 -14.29
C GLN A 30 8.90 6.98 -13.53
N GLY A 31 9.24 7.11 -12.25
CA GLY A 31 8.84 8.25 -11.42
C GLY A 31 7.34 8.53 -11.47
N GLN A 32 6.98 9.75 -11.90
CA GLN A 32 5.58 10.20 -11.95
C GLN A 32 4.71 9.40 -12.93
N GLU A 33 5.25 8.94 -14.05
CA GLU A 33 4.49 8.14 -15.01
C GLU A 33 4.10 6.79 -14.40
N LEU A 34 5.02 6.19 -13.63
CA LEU A 34 4.78 4.92 -12.97
C LEU A 34 3.84 5.07 -11.76
N GLU A 35 3.89 6.19 -11.04
CA GLU A 35 2.90 6.55 -10.02
C GLU A 35 1.50 6.75 -10.62
N ALA A 36 1.41 7.35 -11.82
CA ALA A 36 0.14 7.49 -12.54
C ALA A 36 -0.42 6.13 -12.97
N VAL A 37 0.42 5.23 -13.51
CA VAL A 37 0.06 3.84 -13.81
C VAL A 37 -0.49 3.15 -12.56
N ARG A 38 0.23 3.23 -11.44
CA ARG A 38 -0.15 2.63 -10.16
C ARG A 38 -1.54 3.12 -9.72
N ALA A 39 -1.76 4.44 -9.73
CA ALA A 39 -3.01 5.05 -9.30
C ALA A 39 -4.20 4.65 -10.19
N VAL A 40 -4.00 4.66 -11.51
CA VAL A 40 -5.04 4.24 -12.48
C VAL A 40 -5.39 2.76 -12.31
N ALA A 41 -4.37 1.90 -12.22
CA ALA A 41 -4.57 0.47 -12.02
C ALA A 41 -5.30 0.18 -10.70
N GLN A 42 -4.94 0.86 -9.60
CA GLN A 42 -5.68 0.75 -8.35
C GLN A 42 -7.14 1.20 -8.49
N SER A 43 -7.39 2.31 -9.20
CA SER A 43 -8.76 2.80 -9.41
C SER A 43 -9.61 1.76 -10.14
N HIS A 44 -9.08 1.11 -11.17
CA HIS A 44 -9.78 0.04 -11.90
C HIS A 44 -9.97 -1.21 -11.04
N ALA A 45 -8.99 -1.60 -10.23
CA ALA A 45 -9.14 -2.70 -9.29
C ALA A 45 -10.33 -2.48 -8.34
N CYS A 46 -10.53 -1.24 -7.89
CA CYS A 46 -11.60 -0.87 -6.97
C CYS A 46 -13.00 -0.72 -7.62
N ARG A 47 -13.12 -0.67 -8.94
CA ARG A 47 -14.40 -0.51 -9.66
C ARG A 47 -15.28 -1.73 -9.53
N ALA A 48 -16.55 -1.53 -9.14
CA ALA A 48 -17.49 -2.63 -8.87
C ALA A 48 -18.10 -3.25 -10.14
N ASP A 49 -18.08 -2.51 -11.25
CA ASP A 49 -18.59 -2.88 -12.57
C ASP A 49 -17.63 -3.75 -13.38
N GLU A 50 -16.37 -3.85 -12.96
CA GLU A 50 -15.37 -4.71 -13.58
C GLU A 50 -15.49 -6.18 -13.11
N PRO A 51 -15.29 -7.17 -14.00
CA PRO A 51 -15.21 -8.58 -13.61
C PRO A 51 -14.11 -8.86 -12.58
N ARG A 52 -14.30 -9.87 -11.73
CA ARG A 52 -13.33 -10.27 -10.68
C ARG A 52 -11.91 -10.42 -11.23
N GLU A 53 -11.75 -11.16 -12.32
CA GLU A 53 -10.43 -11.44 -12.93
C GLU A 53 -9.75 -10.15 -13.40
N ALA A 54 -10.50 -9.26 -14.06
CA ALA A 54 -9.98 -7.97 -14.51
C ALA A 54 -9.52 -7.12 -13.32
N ARG A 55 -10.32 -7.05 -12.24
CA ARG A 55 -9.95 -6.32 -11.01
C ARG A 55 -8.69 -6.90 -10.36
N GLN A 56 -8.54 -8.23 -10.33
CA GLN A 56 -7.33 -8.88 -9.85
C GLN A 56 -6.10 -8.52 -10.69
N GLN A 57 -6.21 -8.55 -12.02
CA GLN A 57 -5.10 -8.16 -12.89
C GLN A 57 -4.73 -6.68 -12.72
N TRP A 58 -5.71 -5.79 -12.62
CA TRP A 58 -5.49 -4.37 -12.33
C TRP A 58 -4.79 -4.16 -10.98
N ALA A 59 -5.21 -4.89 -9.94
CA ALA A 59 -4.55 -4.85 -8.65
C ALA A 59 -3.09 -5.32 -8.73
N LYS A 60 -2.82 -6.39 -9.49
CA LYS A 60 -1.45 -6.86 -9.74
C LYS A 60 -0.58 -5.82 -10.42
N LEU A 61 -1.10 -5.15 -11.45
CA LEU A 61 -0.38 -4.08 -12.13
C LEU A 61 -0.06 -2.93 -11.18
N SER A 62 -1.02 -2.53 -10.34
CA SER A 62 -0.78 -1.51 -9.30
C SER A 62 0.32 -1.94 -8.32
N LEU A 63 0.28 -3.17 -7.81
CA LEU A 63 1.31 -3.69 -6.90
C LEU A 63 2.69 -3.73 -7.56
N GLN A 64 2.77 -4.17 -8.82
CA GLN A 64 4.02 -4.21 -9.58
C GLN A 64 4.60 -2.81 -9.82
N ALA A 65 3.75 -1.85 -10.23
CA ALA A 65 4.16 -0.45 -10.39
C ALA A 65 4.67 0.12 -9.07
N ASN A 66 3.96 -0.14 -7.96
CA ASN A 66 4.36 0.34 -6.65
C ASN A 66 5.67 -0.27 -6.14
N ARG A 67 5.93 -1.57 -6.41
CA ARG A 67 7.22 -2.20 -6.08
C ARG A 67 8.38 -1.51 -6.77
N ARG A 68 8.19 -1.00 -7.99
CA ARG A 68 9.23 -0.32 -8.76
C ARG A 68 9.38 1.18 -8.42
N LEU A 69 8.39 1.76 -7.75
CA LEU A 69 8.49 3.09 -7.16
C LEU A 69 9.33 3.02 -5.88
N HIS A 70 10.61 2.72 -6.02
CA HIS A 70 11.54 2.82 -4.91
C HIS A 70 11.88 4.29 -4.68
N GLY A 71 11.47 4.82 -3.53
CA GLY A 71 12.10 6.00 -2.96
C GLY A 71 13.22 5.59 -2.01
N ASP A 72 14.31 6.36 -2.02
CA ASP A 72 15.45 6.11 -1.14
C ASP A 72 15.13 6.46 0.33
N GLY A 73 14.11 7.30 0.55
CA GLY A 73 13.69 7.73 1.87
C GLY A 73 12.83 6.70 2.62
N LEU A 74 12.99 6.66 3.95
CA LEU A 74 12.14 5.84 4.84
C LEU A 74 10.65 6.15 4.68
N TRP A 75 10.30 7.42 4.44
CA TRP A 75 8.92 7.86 4.21
C TRP A 75 8.31 7.29 2.94
N ASP A 76 9.09 7.25 1.85
CA ASP A 76 8.62 6.72 0.57
C ASP A 76 8.39 5.20 0.66
N ARG A 77 9.30 4.49 1.35
CA ARG A 77 9.15 3.06 1.60
C ARG A 77 7.91 2.75 2.45
N ALA A 78 7.70 3.52 3.52
CA ALA A 78 6.52 3.36 4.37
C ALA A 78 5.22 3.66 3.62
N ARG A 79 5.19 4.71 2.78
CA ARG A 79 4.06 5.02 1.90
C ARG A 79 3.77 3.87 0.94
N GLY A 80 4.80 3.36 0.26
CA GLY A 80 4.68 2.24 -0.68
C GLY A 80 4.15 0.98 0.02
N ALA A 81 4.70 0.62 1.17
CA ALA A 81 4.22 -0.50 1.97
C ALA A 81 2.75 -0.33 2.40
N GLN A 82 2.38 0.84 2.94
CA GLN A 82 1.01 1.16 3.30
C GLN A 82 0.04 0.99 2.12
N GLN A 83 0.38 1.53 0.94
CA GLN A 83 -0.45 1.42 -0.25
C GLN A 83 -0.64 -0.03 -0.69
N ASN A 84 0.44 -0.84 -0.66
CA ASN A 84 0.37 -2.26 -0.95
C ASN A 84 -0.52 -3.00 0.06
N PHE A 85 -0.35 -2.75 1.35
CA PHE A 85 -1.13 -3.43 2.39
C PHE A 85 -2.62 -3.12 2.29
N MET A 86 -2.97 -1.85 2.07
CA MET A 86 -4.36 -1.45 1.93
C MET A 86 -5.02 -2.06 0.68
N LEU A 87 -4.32 -2.10 -0.45
CA LEU A 87 -4.84 -2.72 -1.67
C LEU A 87 -5.00 -4.24 -1.50
N ARG A 88 -3.99 -4.93 -0.95
CA ARG A 88 -4.06 -6.38 -0.69
C ARG A 88 -5.18 -6.73 0.28
N MET A 89 -5.31 -5.99 1.38
CA MET A 89 -6.41 -6.18 2.33
C MET A 89 -7.77 -5.98 1.65
N TRP A 90 -7.91 -4.94 0.82
CA TRP A 90 -9.15 -4.70 0.10
C TRP A 90 -9.48 -5.85 -0.87
N MET A 91 -8.49 -6.38 -1.59
CA MET A 91 -8.69 -7.55 -2.46
C MET A 91 -9.14 -8.79 -1.68
N ILE A 92 -8.53 -9.05 -0.52
CA ILE A 92 -8.91 -10.15 0.39
C ILE A 92 -10.35 -9.96 0.89
N ASP A 93 -10.72 -8.75 1.31
CA ASP A 93 -12.09 -8.46 1.78
C ASP A 93 -13.14 -8.66 0.69
N GLN A 94 -12.82 -8.33 -0.58
CA GLN A 94 -13.78 -8.42 -1.67
C GLN A 94 -13.92 -9.82 -2.26
N PHE A 95 -12.83 -10.58 -2.33
CA PHE A 95 -12.79 -11.82 -3.09
C PHE A 95 -12.43 -13.06 -2.27
N GLY A 96 -12.18 -12.87 -0.97
CA GLY A 96 -11.66 -13.88 -0.08
C GLY A 96 -10.14 -14.02 -0.18
N PRO A 97 -9.52 -14.70 0.80
CA PRO A 97 -8.11 -15.05 0.75
C PRO A 97 -7.84 -16.06 -0.37
N ASP A 98 -6.63 -16.01 -0.90
CA ASP A 98 -6.09 -17.00 -1.83
C ASP A 98 -4.65 -17.29 -1.42
N ASP A 99 -4.43 -18.49 -0.87
CA ASP A 99 -3.12 -18.89 -0.34
C ASP A 99 -2.14 -19.34 -1.43
N GLU A 100 -2.62 -19.63 -2.65
CA GLU A 100 -1.75 -19.91 -3.79
C GLU A 100 -1.17 -18.62 -4.38
N ASP A 101 -1.88 -17.50 -4.22
CA ASP A 101 -1.42 -16.18 -4.60
C ASP A 101 -0.90 -15.39 -3.39
N HIS A 102 0.42 -15.26 -3.28
CA HIS A 102 1.08 -14.50 -2.22
C HIS A 102 0.58 -13.05 -2.06
N ASP A 103 0.14 -12.37 -3.13
CA ASP A 103 -0.40 -11.01 -2.99
C ASP A 103 -1.75 -11.01 -2.25
N TRP A 104 -2.52 -12.11 -2.30
CA TRP A 104 -3.84 -12.27 -1.68
C TRP A 104 -3.84 -13.20 -0.45
N SER A 105 -2.68 -13.73 -0.05
CA SER A 105 -2.56 -14.51 1.18
C SER A 105 -2.54 -13.60 2.42
N PRO A 106 -3.46 -13.79 3.39
CA PRO A 106 -3.46 -13.06 4.65
C PRO A 106 -2.18 -13.25 5.46
N GLU A 107 -1.66 -14.49 5.51
CA GLU A 107 -0.43 -14.81 6.25
C GLU A 107 0.78 -14.09 5.66
N LYS A 108 0.85 -14.00 4.32
CA LYS A 108 1.92 -13.24 3.67
C LYS A 108 1.80 -11.74 3.93
N LEU A 109 0.58 -11.18 3.90
CA LEU A 109 0.35 -9.78 4.24
C LEU A 109 0.71 -9.47 5.71
N ALA A 110 0.39 -10.38 6.62
CA ALA A 110 0.74 -10.28 8.03
C ALA A 110 2.27 -10.25 8.24
N ALA A 111 2.99 -11.19 7.62
CA ALA A 111 4.44 -11.24 7.67
C ALA A 111 5.10 -9.97 7.09
N ASP A 112 4.64 -9.52 5.92
CA ASP A 112 5.16 -8.31 5.29
C ASP A 112 4.88 -7.06 6.14
N THR A 113 3.73 -7.02 6.83
CA THR A 113 3.39 -5.92 7.75
C THR A 113 4.34 -5.88 8.94
N VAL A 114 4.59 -7.02 9.60
CA VAL A 114 5.54 -7.08 10.72
C VAL A 114 6.94 -6.67 10.27
N ALA A 115 7.39 -7.14 9.09
CA ALA A 115 8.69 -6.78 8.54
C ALA A 115 8.85 -5.28 8.20
N ALA A 116 7.74 -4.56 8.00
CA ALA A 116 7.77 -3.12 7.72
C ALA A 116 7.81 -2.25 8.99
N LEU A 117 7.60 -2.82 10.18
CA LEU A 117 7.58 -2.10 11.44
C LEU A 117 8.99 -2.07 12.04
N ALA A 118 9.50 -0.86 12.29
CA ALA A 118 10.85 -0.67 12.82
C ALA A 118 10.92 -0.81 14.35
N LEU A 119 9.79 -0.59 15.03
CA LEU A 119 9.63 -0.76 16.46
C LEU A 119 8.84 -2.04 16.75
N THR A 120 8.92 -2.50 18.00
CA THR A 120 7.92 -3.39 18.58
C THR A 120 6.70 -2.60 19.04
N SER A 121 5.56 -3.29 19.24
CA SER A 121 4.35 -2.66 19.78
C SER A 121 4.59 -2.04 21.16
N ALA A 122 5.36 -2.71 22.03
CA ALA A 122 5.70 -2.22 23.36
C ALA A 122 6.54 -0.93 23.32
N GLU A 123 7.56 -0.87 22.46
CA GLU A 123 8.39 0.34 22.29
C GLU A 123 7.56 1.51 21.74
N ALA A 124 6.75 1.24 20.72
CA ALA A 124 5.87 2.26 20.14
C ALA A 124 4.84 2.77 21.16
N ARG A 125 4.31 1.88 22.02
CA ARG A 125 3.39 2.25 23.10
C ARG A 125 4.05 3.16 24.13
N ALA A 126 5.26 2.81 24.58
CA ALA A 126 6.01 3.60 25.55
C ALA A 126 6.32 5.01 25.03
N LEU A 127 6.70 5.13 23.75
CA LEU A 127 6.88 6.43 23.10
C LEU A 127 5.54 7.19 22.97
N ALA A 128 4.46 6.48 22.64
CA ALA A 128 3.15 7.10 22.44
C ALA A 128 2.57 7.71 23.72
N ASP A 129 2.86 7.18 24.91
CA ASP A 129 2.36 7.74 26.17
C ASP A 129 2.78 9.20 26.41
N HIS A 130 3.91 9.62 25.84
CA HIS A 130 4.47 10.96 25.98
C HIS A 130 4.73 11.63 24.62
N TRP A 131 3.97 11.26 23.59
CA TRP A 131 4.29 11.66 22.21
C TRP A 131 4.38 13.18 21.99
N ARG A 132 3.67 13.98 22.80
CA ARG A 132 3.67 15.45 22.71
C ARG A 132 5.01 16.07 23.09
N ASP A 133 5.82 15.36 23.86
CA ASP A 133 7.13 15.81 24.34
C ASP A 133 8.28 15.27 23.46
N LEU A 134 7.97 14.43 22.46
CA LEU A 134 8.95 13.84 21.56
C LEU A 134 9.41 14.81 20.47
N GLU A 135 10.60 14.54 19.92
CA GLU A 135 11.06 15.24 18.73
C GLU A 135 10.19 14.92 17.51
N VAL A 136 10.10 15.87 16.57
CA VAL A 136 9.28 15.75 15.35
C VAL A 136 9.58 14.47 14.57
N ALA A 137 10.84 14.04 14.53
CA ALA A 137 11.25 12.82 13.84
C ALA A 137 10.63 11.55 14.47
N GLN A 138 10.55 11.49 15.80
CA GLN A 138 9.96 10.38 16.55
C GLN A 138 8.44 10.39 16.43
N ILE A 139 7.79 11.56 16.48
CA ILE A 139 6.35 11.68 16.19
C ILE A 139 6.07 11.18 14.77
N GLY A 140 6.93 11.52 13.82
CA GLY A 140 6.87 11.02 12.45
C GLY A 140 6.94 9.49 12.38
N GLU A 141 7.84 8.86 13.13
CA GLU A 141 7.93 7.40 13.23
C GLU A 141 6.64 6.77 13.76
N LEU A 142 6.07 7.31 14.83
CA LEU A 142 4.81 6.78 15.39
C LEU A 142 3.65 6.90 14.38
N ARG A 143 3.57 8.01 13.64
CA ARG A 143 2.59 8.19 12.56
C ARG A 143 2.78 7.18 11.43
N ARG A 144 4.03 6.85 11.07
CA ARG A 144 4.32 5.78 10.09
C ARG A 144 3.78 4.45 10.56
N HIS A 145 4.06 4.06 11.80
CA HIS A 145 3.57 2.81 12.36
C HIS A 145 2.03 2.76 12.39
N LYS A 146 1.36 3.86 12.75
CA LYS A 146 -0.11 3.97 12.73
C LYS A 146 -0.70 3.76 11.33
N ASN A 147 -0.01 4.24 10.31
CA ASN A 147 -0.40 4.11 8.91
C ASN A 147 -0.16 2.67 8.39
N LEU A 148 1.00 2.09 8.67
CA LEU A 148 1.33 0.72 8.27
C LEU A 148 0.37 -0.31 8.89
N THR A 149 -0.11 -0.05 10.11
CA THR A 149 -1.03 -0.91 10.85
C THR A 149 -2.52 -0.60 10.62
N ALA A 150 -2.87 0.29 9.68
CA ALA A 150 -4.26 0.71 9.47
C ALA A 150 -5.23 -0.40 9.01
N HIS A 151 -4.72 -1.53 8.54
CA HIS A 151 -5.50 -2.64 8.00
C HIS A 151 -5.71 -3.80 8.99
N LEU A 152 -5.07 -3.75 10.17
CA LEU A 152 -4.97 -4.91 11.07
C LEU A 152 -6.31 -5.40 11.62
N ASP A 153 -7.25 -4.49 11.93
CA ASP A 153 -8.58 -4.84 12.42
C ASP A 153 -9.31 -5.82 11.50
N ARG A 154 -9.08 -5.69 10.19
CA ARG A 154 -9.65 -6.56 9.16
C ARG A 154 -8.80 -7.81 8.95
N LEU A 155 -7.48 -7.64 8.88
CA LEU A 155 -6.55 -8.74 8.61
C LEU A 155 -6.62 -9.85 9.67
N VAL A 156 -6.67 -9.49 10.96
CA VAL A 156 -6.64 -10.46 12.07
C VAL A 156 -7.80 -11.46 12.01
N GLY A 157 -8.94 -11.07 11.43
CA GLY A 157 -10.09 -11.97 11.23
C GLY A 157 -9.85 -13.10 10.23
N HIS A 158 -8.83 -12.97 9.37
CA HIS A 158 -8.48 -13.96 8.35
C HIS A 158 -7.28 -14.84 8.75
N LEU A 159 -6.61 -14.54 9.86
CA LEU A 159 -5.40 -15.25 10.29
C LEU A 159 -5.72 -16.43 11.20
N GLN A 160 -4.95 -17.50 11.03
CA GLN A 160 -4.96 -18.60 12.00
C GLN A 160 -4.19 -18.22 13.28
N PRO A 161 -4.48 -18.85 14.43
CA PRO A 161 -3.69 -18.65 15.64
C PRO A 161 -2.19 -18.90 15.40
N SER A 162 -1.37 -17.87 15.58
CA SER A 162 0.08 -17.91 15.34
C SER A 162 0.79 -16.78 16.10
N PRO A 163 2.11 -16.88 16.34
CA PRO A 163 2.87 -15.80 16.95
C PRO A 163 2.80 -14.48 16.16
N VAL A 164 2.68 -14.56 14.83
CA VAL A 164 2.51 -13.37 13.98
C VAL A 164 1.15 -12.73 14.24
N ARG A 165 0.08 -13.52 14.33
CA ARG A 165 -1.26 -13.02 14.67
C ARG A 165 -1.28 -12.35 16.06
N ASP A 166 -0.59 -12.92 17.04
CA ASP A 166 -0.50 -12.36 18.39
C ASP A 166 0.25 -11.01 18.39
N GLN A 167 1.32 -10.88 17.60
CA GLN A 167 2.01 -9.60 17.40
C GLN A 167 1.11 -8.55 16.77
N LEU A 168 0.33 -8.94 15.75
CA LEU A 168 -0.60 -8.02 15.09
C LEU A 168 -1.75 -7.59 16.00
N LEU A 169 -2.25 -8.48 16.86
CA LEU A 169 -3.23 -8.13 17.90
C LEU A 169 -2.67 -7.08 18.86
N ALA A 170 -1.44 -7.25 19.34
CA ALA A 170 -0.78 -6.26 20.19
C ALA A 170 -0.58 -4.91 19.46
N TRP A 171 -0.32 -4.95 18.16
CA TRP A 171 -0.25 -3.75 17.33
C TRP A 171 -1.59 -3.06 17.14
N THR A 172 -2.68 -3.81 16.94
CA THR A 172 -4.04 -3.28 16.90
C THR A 172 -4.37 -2.51 18.18
N GLU A 173 -4.06 -3.10 19.34
CA GLU A 173 -4.24 -2.43 20.63
C GLU A 173 -3.35 -1.19 20.79
N THR A 174 -2.09 -1.25 20.35
CA THR A 174 -1.16 -0.13 20.45
C THR A 174 -1.57 1.04 19.56
N ARG A 175 -2.11 0.74 18.37
CA ARG A 175 -2.46 1.72 17.33
C ARG A 175 -3.39 2.82 17.83
N GLN A 176 -4.31 2.52 18.74
CA GLN A 176 -5.27 3.49 19.28
C GLN A 176 -4.59 4.66 20.04
N TYR A 177 -3.36 4.47 20.49
CA TYR A 177 -2.61 5.46 21.26
C TYR A 177 -1.60 6.24 20.41
N LEU A 178 -1.31 5.78 19.20
CA LEU A 178 -0.37 6.46 18.31
C LEU A 178 -0.97 7.80 17.84
N PRO A 179 -0.15 8.86 17.67
CA PRO A 179 -0.59 10.16 17.14
C PRO A 179 -1.14 10.05 15.72
#